data_AF-A0A4V3JYF8-F1
#
_entry.id   AF-A0A4V3JYF8-F1
#
_cell.length_a   1.000
_cell.length_b   1.000
_cell.length_c   1.000
_cell.angle_alpha   90.00
_cell.angle_beta   90.00
_cell.angle_gamma   90.00
#
_symmetry.space_group_name_H-M   'P 1'
#
loop_
_entity.id
_entity.type
_entity.pdbx_description
1 polymer ?
#
loop_
_entity_poly.entity_id
_entity_poly.type
_entity_poly.pdbx_seq_one_letter_code
_entity_poly.pdbx_strand_id
1 'polypeptide(L)'
;MFKTKPVLFLISLLAIVSLHQCSVFDAVSGSASNSLSRLGFSLSDSTSALVTSLSKSTSGISKSSSEDDEDKKKTSEYKSDVRTVLSLYYQHPSTQADLEADLALVAKEYGLSNWKSHPATYIAIGQGMKQAGGTVSDLEIVVSKVSRSNETAAQLIQEGYLSR
;
A
#
# COMPACT_ATOMS: atom_id res chain seq x y z
N MET A 1 -64.00 -23.70 -20.46
CA MET A 1 -64.21 -25.08 -20.95
C MET A 1 -62.87 -25.82 -20.81
N PHE A 2 -62.89 -26.97 -20.12
CA PHE A 2 -61.80 -27.88 -19.74
C PHE A 2 -60.67 -28.01 -20.79
N LYS A 3 -59.40 -28.26 -20.44
CA LYS A 3 -58.95 -29.56 -19.91
C LYS A 3 -57.52 -29.52 -19.37
N THR A 4 -57.39 -29.91 -18.10
CA THR A 4 -56.17 -30.32 -17.39
C THR A 4 -55.62 -31.65 -17.91
N LYS A 5 -54.30 -31.92 -17.65
CA LYS A 5 -53.64 -33.19 -17.20
C LYS A 5 -52.42 -33.64 -18.07
N PRO A 6 -51.48 -34.48 -17.55
CA PRO A 6 -50.49 -34.20 -16.49
C PRO A 6 -49.10 -34.90 -16.76
N VAL A 7 -48.26 -34.97 -15.70
CA VAL A 7 -47.20 -35.99 -15.43
C VAL A 7 -45.85 -35.78 -16.13
N LEU A 8 -44.65 -36.01 -15.58
CA LEU A 8 -44.00 -36.19 -14.25
C LEU A 8 -42.54 -36.64 -14.61
N PHE A 9 -41.62 -36.65 -13.65
CA PHE A 9 -40.25 -37.23 -13.64
C PHE A 9 -39.14 -36.26 -14.08
N LEU A 10 -38.03 -35.99 -13.37
CA LEU A 10 -37.35 -36.55 -12.17
C LEU A 10 -36.44 -35.42 -11.61
N ILE A 11 -36.52 -35.06 -10.32
CA ILE A 11 -35.61 -35.48 -9.22
C ILE A 11 -34.11 -35.50 -9.58
N SER A 12 -33.35 -34.51 -9.09
CA SER A 12 -31.97 -34.69 -8.60
C SER A 12 -31.56 -33.43 -7.82
N LEU A 13 -31.78 -33.41 -6.50
CA LEU A 13 -30.86 -33.80 -5.42
C LEU A 13 -30.11 -32.59 -4.85
N LEU A 14 -30.75 -32.05 -3.82
CA LEU A 14 -30.20 -31.50 -2.58
C LEU A 14 -28.67 -31.55 -2.42
N ALA A 15 -28.05 -30.37 -2.30
CA ALA A 15 -26.83 -30.19 -1.51
C ALA A 15 -26.98 -28.92 -0.67
N ILE A 16 -27.70 -29.06 0.45
CA ILE A 16 -27.58 -28.14 1.58
C ILE A 16 -26.32 -28.60 2.32
N VAL A 17 -25.27 -27.80 2.30
CA VAL A 17 -24.16 -27.92 3.26
C VAL A 17 -24.07 -26.61 4.00
N SER A 18 -24.90 -26.48 5.02
CA SER A 18 -24.57 -25.68 6.20
C SER A 18 -23.75 -26.57 7.12
N LEU A 19 -22.48 -26.22 7.33
CA LEU A 19 -21.71 -26.71 8.46
C LEU A 19 -21.35 -25.51 9.34
N HIS A 20 -22.03 -25.48 10.48
CA HIS A 20 -21.78 -24.64 11.62
C HIS A 20 -20.41 -24.96 12.25
N GLN A 21 -19.73 -23.91 12.73
CA GLN A 21 -19.00 -23.82 14.01
C GLN A 21 -18.31 -25.08 14.54
N CYS A 22 -16.97 -25.12 14.46
CA CYS A 22 -16.12 -25.92 15.36
C CYS A 22 -14.75 -25.25 15.61
N SER A 23 -14.58 -24.80 16.86
CA SER A 23 -13.40 -24.97 17.75
C SER A 23 -12.04 -24.40 17.30
N VAL A 24 -11.57 -23.32 17.91
CA VAL A 24 -10.72 -23.27 19.13
C VAL A 24 -9.40 -24.03 18.97
N PHE A 25 -8.30 -23.27 18.86
CA PHE A 25 -7.01 -23.69 19.37
C PHE A 25 -6.49 -22.56 20.26
N ASP A 26 -6.68 -22.73 21.56
CA ASP A 26 -5.86 -22.08 22.57
C ASP A 26 -4.68 -23.03 22.83
N ALA A 27 -3.47 -22.55 22.59
CA ALA A 27 -2.25 -23.20 23.06
C ALA A 27 -1.23 -22.12 23.40
N VAL A 28 -1.41 -21.61 24.62
CA VAL A 28 -0.39 -21.48 25.68
C VAL A 28 0.95 -20.84 25.33
N SER A 29 1.19 -19.75 26.04
CA SER A 29 2.44 -19.01 26.22
C SER A 29 3.66 -19.90 26.49
N GLY A 30 4.75 -19.61 25.78
CA GLY A 30 6.04 -20.20 26.06
C GLY A 30 7.16 -19.62 25.21
N SER A 31 7.80 -18.58 25.75
CA SER A 31 9.12 -18.05 25.37
C SER A 31 9.17 -16.97 24.28
N ALA A 32 9.85 -15.89 24.67
CA ALA A 32 10.09 -14.68 23.91
C ALA A 32 10.78 -14.96 22.58
N SER A 33 10.22 -14.43 21.50
CA SER A 33 10.95 -13.96 20.33
C SER A 33 10.01 -13.11 19.49
N ASN A 34 10.46 -11.90 19.17
CA ASN A 34 9.79 -10.93 18.31
C ASN A 34 9.30 -11.59 17.01
N SER A 35 7.99 -11.74 16.86
CA SER A 35 7.35 -11.92 15.55
C SER A 35 5.88 -11.55 15.65
N LEU A 36 5.63 -10.28 15.35
CA LEU A 36 4.31 -9.72 15.05
C LEU A 36 3.75 -10.42 13.80
N SER A 37 3.23 -11.63 13.98
CA SER A 37 2.21 -12.17 13.08
C SER A 37 0.88 -11.56 13.49
N ARG A 38 0.40 -10.59 12.71
CA ARG A 38 -1.03 -10.33 12.41
C ARG A 38 -1.13 -9.06 11.55
N LEU A 39 -0.92 -9.20 10.24
CA LEU A 39 -1.64 -8.39 9.27
C LEU A 39 -2.39 -9.36 8.37
N GLY A 40 -3.60 -9.72 8.82
CA GLY A 40 -4.59 -10.37 7.99
C GLY A 40 -5.09 -9.33 6.99
N PHE A 41 -4.56 -9.37 5.78
CA PHE A 41 -5.17 -8.74 4.62
C PHE A 41 -5.93 -9.84 3.88
N SER A 42 -7.24 -9.90 4.10
CA SER A 42 -8.13 -10.58 3.18
C SER A 42 -8.35 -9.62 2.02
N LEU A 43 -7.67 -9.85 0.90
CA LEU A 43 -8.18 -9.46 -0.41
C LEU A 43 -8.09 -10.67 -1.33
N SER A 44 -9.28 -11.13 -1.73
CA SER A 44 -9.47 -12.11 -2.78
C SER A 44 -9.00 -11.53 -4.10
N ASP A 45 -8.32 -12.38 -4.86
CA ASP A 45 -8.08 -12.29 -6.30
C ASP A 45 -7.07 -11.25 -6.82
N SER A 46 -5.85 -11.76 -7.03
CA SER A 46 -5.06 -11.56 -8.26
C SER A 46 -4.16 -10.32 -8.37
N THR A 47 -3.14 -10.16 -7.50
CA THR A 47 -1.92 -9.37 -7.79
C THR A 47 -0.62 -9.92 -7.14
N SER A 48 -0.60 -11.19 -6.70
CA SER A 48 0.40 -11.74 -5.77
C SER A 48 1.80 -12.04 -6.34
N ALA A 49 2.20 -11.52 -7.49
CA ALA A 49 3.48 -11.88 -8.11
C ALA A 49 4.62 -10.85 -7.93
N LEU A 50 4.35 -9.64 -7.44
CA LEU A 50 5.34 -8.54 -7.51
C LEU A 50 6.01 -8.17 -6.17
N VAL A 51 5.58 -8.73 -5.03
CA VAL A 51 6.12 -8.37 -3.71
C VAL A 51 7.33 -9.21 -3.25
N THR A 52 7.77 -10.19 -4.05
CA THR A 52 8.79 -11.18 -3.65
C THR A 52 10.24 -10.73 -3.86
N SER A 53 10.57 -9.45 -3.96
CA SER A 53 11.96 -9.04 -4.27
C SER A 53 12.54 -7.85 -3.51
N LEU A 54 11.97 -7.46 -2.37
CA LEU A 54 12.58 -6.45 -1.49
C LEU A 54 13.18 -7.03 -0.20
N SER A 55 13.53 -8.33 -0.19
CA SER A 55 14.37 -8.92 0.87
C SER A 55 15.85 -8.56 0.66
N LYS A 56 16.21 -7.30 0.89
CA LYS A 56 17.62 -6.91 1.03
C LYS A 56 18.08 -7.10 2.47
N SER A 57 18.80 -8.21 2.66
CA SER A 57 19.69 -8.63 3.74
C SER A 57 19.94 -7.63 4.87
N THR A 58 19.46 -7.96 6.08
CA THR A 58 20.00 -7.46 7.34
C THR A 58 21.16 -8.34 7.78
N SER A 59 22.37 -8.03 7.31
CA SER A 59 23.60 -8.53 7.91
C SER A 59 24.08 -7.50 8.92
N GLY A 60 23.99 -7.83 10.21
CA GLY A 60 24.32 -6.93 11.31
C GLY A 60 25.75 -6.42 11.29
N ILE A 61 25.93 -5.22 11.85
CA ILE A 61 27.14 -4.81 12.56
C ILE A 61 26.70 -3.76 13.58
N SER A 62 26.88 -4.10 14.86
CA SER A 62 26.76 -3.17 15.99
C SER A 62 27.70 -2.00 15.74
N LYS A 63 27.14 -0.84 15.40
CA LYS A 63 27.83 0.45 15.42
C LYS A 63 26.91 1.42 16.12
N SER A 64 27.40 1.94 17.25
CA SER A 64 26.86 3.11 17.95
C SER A 64 26.56 4.19 16.93
N SER A 65 25.32 4.23 16.46
CA SER A 65 24.82 5.24 15.54
C SER A 65 23.98 6.15 16.40
N SER A 66 24.34 7.43 16.45
CA SER A 66 23.53 8.45 17.11
C SER A 66 22.11 8.36 16.54
N GLU A 67 21.07 8.54 17.36
CA GLU A 67 19.65 8.49 16.95
C GLU A 67 19.40 9.30 15.65
N ASP A 68 20.13 10.41 15.47
CA ASP A 68 20.08 11.25 14.27
C ASP A 68 20.38 10.52 12.94
N ASP A 69 21.23 9.50 12.94
CA ASP A 69 21.60 8.77 11.72
C ASP A 69 20.59 7.67 11.39
N GLU A 70 19.96 7.07 12.41
CA GLU A 70 18.86 6.12 12.23
C GLU A 70 17.62 6.81 11.65
N ASP A 71 17.27 8.00 12.15
CA ASP A 71 16.12 8.76 11.66
C ASP A 71 16.30 9.25 10.21
N LYS A 72 17.52 9.68 9.85
CA LYS A 72 17.84 10.03 8.45
C LYS A 72 17.73 8.82 7.53
N LYS A 73 18.24 7.65 7.96
CA LYS A 73 18.13 6.41 7.19
C LYS A 73 16.66 6.03 6.99
N LYS A 74 15.88 6.05 8.06
CA LYS A 74 14.43 5.77 8.04
C LYS A 74 13.67 6.71 7.10
N THR A 75 13.98 8.01 7.16
CA THR A 75 13.39 9.00 6.26
C THR A 75 13.78 8.76 4.79
N SER A 76 15.03 8.39 4.54
CA SER A 76 15.51 8.06 3.19
C SER A 76 14.80 6.84 2.60
N GLU A 77 14.62 5.80 3.41
CA GLU A 77 13.90 4.57 3.03
C GLU A 77 12.42 4.87 2.76
N TYR A 78 11.77 5.64 3.65
CA TYR A 78 10.39 6.11 3.42
C TYR A 78 10.23 6.83 2.08
N LYS A 79 11.13 7.78 1.77
CA LYS A 79 11.12 8.48 0.48
C LYS A 79 11.34 7.52 -0.69
N SER A 80 12.13 6.47 -0.51
CA SER A 80 12.34 5.45 -1.55
C SER A 80 11.04 4.72 -1.87
N ASP A 81 10.29 4.31 -0.85
CA ASP A 81 9.07 3.53 -1.04
C ASP A 81 7.93 4.38 -1.60
N VAL A 82 7.84 5.65 -1.22
CA VAL A 82 6.92 6.62 -1.86
C VAL A 82 7.20 6.72 -3.38
N ARG A 83 8.46 6.75 -3.79
CA ARG A 83 8.83 6.79 -5.22
C ARG A 83 8.46 5.49 -5.94
N THR A 84 8.61 4.35 -5.27
CA THR A 84 8.19 3.05 -5.78
C THR A 84 6.67 3.00 -6.00
N VAL A 85 5.87 3.43 -5.03
CA VAL A 85 4.40 3.54 -5.17
C VAL A 85 4.02 4.39 -6.38
N LEU A 86 4.69 5.52 -6.57
CA LEU A 86 4.46 6.37 -7.75
C LEU A 86 4.87 5.71 -9.06
N SER A 87 5.99 5.00 -9.06
CA SER A 87 6.44 4.26 -10.24
C SER A 87 5.43 3.19 -10.64
N LEU A 88 4.80 2.53 -9.66
CA LEU A 88 3.72 1.56 -9.89
C LEU A 88 2.45 2.25 -10.38
N TYR A 89 2.05 3.36 -9.78
CA TYR A 89 0.88 4.15 -10.21
C TYR A 89 1.02 4.61 -11.67
N TYR A 90 2.20 5.02 -12.11
CA TYR A 90 2.43 5.42 -13.50
C TYR A 90 2.40 4.24 -14.48
N GLN A 91 2.87 3.06 -14.07
CA GLN A 91 2.80 1.84 -14.88
C GLN A 91 1.38 1.25 -14.92
N HIS A 92 0.65 1.39 -13.82
CA HIS A 92 -0.70 0.86 -13.61
C HIS A 92 -1.58 1.93 -12.97
N PRO A 93 -2.08 2.90 -13.76
CA PRO A 93 -2.89 4.00 -13.24
C PRO A 93 -4.12 3.50 -12.50
N SER A 94 -4.25 3.92 -11.25
CA SER A 94 -5.39 3.66 -10.38
C SER A 94 -6.10 4.98 -10.05
N THR A 95 -7.08 4.95 -9.14
CA THR A 95 -7.73 6.19 -8.71
C THR A 95 -6.82 6.98 -7.76
N GLN A 96 -7.06 8.28 -7.63
CA GLN A 96 -6.36 9.09 -6.62
C GLN A 96 -6.56 8.55 -5.20
N ALA A 97 -7.74 7.98 -4.91
CA ALA A 97 -8.03 7.41 -3.60
C ALA A 97 -7.16 6.17 -3.31
N ASP A 98 -6.91 5.33 -4.33
CA ASP A 98 -6.04 4.17 -4.21
C ASP A 98 -4.59 4.62 -3.96
N LEU A 99 -4.12 5.61 -4.73
CA LEU A 99 -2.79 6.18 -4.51
C LEU A 99 -2.62 6.75 -3.09
N GLU A 100 -3.62 7.49 -2.59
CA GLU A 100 -3.57 8.01 -1.22
C GLU A 100 -3.58 6.90 -0.16
N ALA A 101 -4.28 5.79 -0.42
CA ALA A 101 -4.29 4.62 0.45
C ALA A 101 -2.92 3.92 0.46
N ASP A 102 -2.28 3.77 -0.69
CA ASP A 102 -0.95 3.19 -0.81
C ASP A 102 0.10 4.05 -0.09
N LEU A 103 0.06 5.38 -0.27
CA LEU A 103 0.94 6.30 0.45
C LEU A 103 0.72 6.25 1.97
N ALA A 104 -0.53 6.11 2.41
CA ALA A 104 -0.86 5.97 3.83
C ALA A 104 -0.35 4.65 4.42
N LEU A 105 -0.39 3.55 3.65
CA LEU A 105 0.14 2.25 4.05
C LEU A 105 1.65 2.32 4.21
N VAL A 106 2.36 2.83 3.20
CA VAL A 106 3.82 3.05 3.28
C VAL A 106 4.16 3.92 4.48
N ALA A 107 3.51 5.07 4.65
CA ALA A 107 3.78 5.95 5.79
C ALA A 107 3.59 5.25 7.15
N LYS A 108 2.55 4.42 7.28
CA LYS A 108 2.29 3.63 8.50
C LYS A 108 3.40 2.64 8.80
N GLU A 109 4.01 2.01 7.80
CA GLU A 109 5.16 1.10 7.99
C GLU A 109 6.36 1.82 8.62
N TYR A 110 6.51 3.10 8.32
CA TYR A 110 7.53 3.97 8.92
C TYR A 110 7.06 4.68 10.20
N GLY A 111 5.87 4.39 10.71
CA GLY A 111 5.31 5.05 11.90
C GLY A 111 4.91 6.52 11.69
N LEU A 112 4.72 6.93 10.43
CA LEU A 112 4.27 8.27 10.03
C LEU A 112 2.75 8.27 9.82
N SER A 113 1.99 8.72 10.82
CA SER A 113 0.52 8.85 10.70
C SER A 113 0.07 10.13 9.99
N ASN A 114 0.90 11.18 10.05
CA ASN A 114 0.63 12.52 9.51
C ASN A 114 1.36 12.79 8.18
N TRP A 115 1.46 11.79 7.31
CA TRP A 115 2.20 11.90 6.05
C TRP A 115 1.73 13.03 5.13
N LYS A 116 0.43 13.36 5.16
CA LYS A 116 -0.15 14.50 4.40
C LYS A 116 0.36 15.87 4.88
N SER A 117 1.08 15.93 5.99
CA SER A 117 1.73 17.14 6.48
C SER A 117 3.25 17.02 6.49
N HIS A 118 3.78 15.88 6.04
CA HIS A 118 5.21 15.60 6.13
C HIS A 118 5.93 16.05 4.85
N PRO A 119 6.89 16.99 4.91
CA PRO A 119 7.53 17.55 3.71
C PRO A 119 8.23 16.50 2.84
N ALA A 120 8.85 15.51 3.47
CA ALA A 120 9.53 14.42 2.78
C ALA A 120 8.62 13.66 1.79
N THR A 121 7.32 13.55 2.08
CA THR A 121 6.35 12.88 1.22
C THR A 121 6.18 13.63 -0.09
N TYR A 122 5.99 14.95 -0.03
CA TYR A 122 5.80 15.79 -1.21
C TYR A 122 7.06 15.87 -2.08
N ILE A 123 8.23 15.97 -1.45
CA ILE A 123 9.51 15.88 -2.16
C ILE A 123 9.65 14.53 -2.87
N ALA A 124 9.34 13.42 -2.17
CA ALA A 124 9.40 12.09 -2.77
C ALA A 124 8.36 11.91 -3.88
N ILE A 125 7.20 12.57 -3.79
CA ILE A 125 6.19 12.57 -4.85
C ILE A 125 6.74 13.19 -6.12
N GLY A 126 7.35 14.37 -6.03
CA GLY A 126 7.99 15.01 -7.17
C GLY A 126 9.10 14.14 -7.79
N GLN A 127 9.95 13.58 -6.95
CA GLN A 127 11.04 12.68 -7.39
C GLN A 127 10.50 11.42 -8.07
N GLY A 128 9.47 10.79 -7.50
CA GLY A 128 8.87 9.56 -8.02
C GLY A 128 8.19 9.79 -9.35
N MET A 129 7.50 10.92 -9.50
CA MET A 129 6.89 11.33 -10.76
C MET A 129 7.92 11.46 -11.89
N LYS A 130 9.05 12.12 -11.61
CA LYS A 130 10.16 12.24 -12.59
C LYS A 130 10.75 10.87 -12.94
N GLN A 131 11.01 10.03 -11.93
CA GLN A 131 11.57 8.69 -12.12
C GLN A 131 10.64 7.78 -12.92
N ALA A 132 9.34 7.96 -12.78
CA ALA A 132 8.32 7.22 -13.51
C ALA A 132 8.09 7.73 -14.96
N GLY A 133 8.83 8.75 -15.39
CA GLY A 133 8.70 9.33 -16.73
C GLY A 133 7.57 10.36 -16.87
N GLY A 134 7.04 10.87 -15.76
CA GLY A 134 6.11 12.00 -15.77
C GLY A 134 6.72 13.22 -16.47
N THR A 135 5.90 13.93 -17.22
CA THR A 135 6.33 15.10 -18.01
C THR A 135 6.24 16.40 -17.19
N VAL A 136 6.84 17.48 -17.71
CA VAL A 136 6.69 18.82 -17.11
C VAL A 136 5.23 19.27 -17.14
N SER A 137 4.45 18.86 -18.16
CA SER A 137 3.01 19.15 -18.22
C SER A 137 2.24 18.41 -17.12
N ASP A 138 2.60 17.16 -16.82
CA ASP A 138 2.00 16.41 -15.72
C ASP A 138 2.31 17.08 -14.37
N LEU A 139 3.55 17.54 -14.19
CA LEU A 139 3.95 18.32 -13.02
C LEU A 139 3.08 19.56 -12.85
N GLU A 140 2.88 20.35 -13.90
CA GLU A 140 2.07 21.58 -13.85
C GLU A 140 0.62 21.29 -13.44
N ILE A 141 0.04 20.20 -13.96
CA ILE A 141 -1.30 19.75 -13.59
C ILE A 141 -1.37 19.37 -12.11
N VAL A 142 -0.39 18.61 -11.62
CA VAL A 142 -0.34 18.19 -10.20
C VAL A 142 -0.14 19.40 -9.29
N VAL A 143 0.83 20.26 -9.59
CA VAL A 143 1.14 21.48 -8.81
C VAL A 143 -0.05 22.42 -8.77
N SER A 144 -0.70 22.68 -9.90
CA SER A 144 -1.87 23.58 -9.97
C SER A 144 -3.10 23.05 -9.23
N LYS A 145 -3.25 21.72 -9.12
CA LYS A 145 -4.31 21.10 -8.30
C LYS A 145 -3.98 21.19 -6.82
N VAL A 146 -2.76 20.83 -6.43
CA VAL A 146 -2.34 20.79 -5.02
C VAL A 146 -2.29 22.20 -4.43
N SER A 147 -1.79 23.19 -5.18
CA SER A 147 -1.63 24.57 -4.70
C SER A 147 -2.93 25.24 -4.27
N ARG A 148 -4.08 24.81 -4.81
CA ARG A 148 -5.41 25.29 -4.39
C ARG A 148 -5.74 24.99 -2.94
N SER A 149 -5.14 23.94 -2.39
CA SER A 149 -5.39 23.48 -1.02
C SER A 149 -4.16 23.63 -0.12
N ASN A 150 -2.96 23.52 -0.69
CA ASN A 150 -1.71 23.54 0.04
C ASN A 150 -0.57 24.01 -0.89
N GLU A 151 -0.26 25.30 -0.84
CA GLU A 151 0.79 25.91 -1.66
C GLU A 151 2.18 25.37 -1.32
N THR A 152 2.48 25.16 -0.02
CA THR A 152 3.76 24.60 0.41
C THR A 152 3.98 23.18 -0.11
N ALA A 153 2.95 22.33 -0.08
CA ALA A 153 3.04 21.00 -0.66
C ALA A 153 3.30 21.04 -2.17
N ALA A 154 2.65 21.95 -2.89
CA ALA A 154 2.87 22.15 -4.32
C ALA A 154 4.32 22.56 -4.63
N GLN A 155 4.89 23.48 -3.85
CA GLN A 155 6.30 23.87 -3.98
C GLN A 155 7.24 22.68 -3.71
N LEU A 156 7.00 21.90 -2.67
CA LEU A 156 7.81 20.72 -2.35
C LEU A 156 7.73 19.63 -3.43
N ILE A 157 6.58 19.44 -4.07
CA ILE A 157 6.44 18.55 -5.23
C ILE A 157 7.30 19.07 -6.38
N GLN A 158 7.23 20.37 -6.68
CA GLN A 158 8.03 20.98 -7.73
C GLN A 158 9.53 20.84 -7.46
N GLU A 159 9.99 21.16 -6.25
CA GLU A 159 11.37 20.97 -5.82
C GLU A 159 11.81 19.51 -5.95
N GLY A 160 10.97 18.58 -5.51
CA GLY A 160 11.21 17.15 -5.65
C GLY A 160 11.42 16.73 -7.10
N TYR A 161 10.57 17.20 -8.01
CA TYR A 161 10.67 16.87 -9.43
C TYR A 161 11.92 17.47 -10.09
N LEU A 162 12.27 18.70 -9.73
CA LEU A 162 13.48 19.37 -10.24
C LEU A 162 14.76 18.78 -9.63
N SER A 163 14.66 18.17 -8.45
CA SER A 163 15.77 17.46 -7.81
C SER A 163 16.13 16.18 -8.60
N ARG A 164 17.38 15.73 -8.40
CA ARG A 164 18.11 14.78 -9.24
C ARG A 164 17.31 13.53 -9.62
#